data_AF-A0AAD8EMX6-F1
#
_entry.id   AF-A0AAD8EMX6-F1
#
_cell.length_a   1.000
_cell.length_b   1.000
_cell.length_c   1.000
_cell.angle_alpha   90.00
_cell.angle_beta   90.00
_cell.angle_gamma   90.00
#
_symmetry.space_group_name_H-M   'P 1'
#
loop_
_entity.id
_entity.type
_entity.pdbx_description
1 polymer ?
#
loop_
_entity_poly.entity_id
_entity_poly.type
_entity_poly.pdbx_seq_one_letter_code
_entity_poly.pdbx_strand_id
1 'polypeptide(L)'
;MVAIQNSPSLQTVDHKFLVPGHTHMECDTDHSIIEKKKKKFDIPISHPHDWAQLMRQCGRKKPMVVIEQHCEDFFDFAGLYKGPLQLRKEDSDGKKIRWREIKWLHFERDHGFDIFFKTSLKEEDPFRKVSFRRRGKSTPLLRPTIPTL
;
A
#
# COMPACT_ATOMS: atom_id res chain seq x y z
N MET A 1 -5.08 8.55 -1.51
CA MET A 1 -6.35 9.06 -2.07
C MET A 1 -7.55 8.86 -1.15
N VAL A 2 -7.97 7.63 -0.79
CA VAL A 2 -9.11 7.40 0.13
C VAL A 2 -8.93 8.12 1.48
N ALA A 3 -7.73 8.02 2.08
CA ALA A 3 -7.42 8.69 3.35
C ALA A 3 -7.58 10.22 3.29
N ILE A 4 -7.16 10.86 2.18
CA ILE A 4 -7.30 12.31 1.96
C ILE A 4 -8.77 12.72 1.86
N GLN A 5 -9.61 11.88 1.25
CA GLN A 5 -11.04 12.17 1.12
C GLN A 5 -11.79 12.07 2.45
N ASN A 6 -11.36 11.15 3.32
CA ASN A 6 -12.03 10.91 4.61
C ASN A 6 -11.56 11.87 5.72
N SER A 7 -10.45 12.59 5.52
CA SER A 7 -9.94 13.56 6.49
C SER A 7 -10.09 14.99 5.96
N PRO A 8 -10.97 15.83 6.53
CA PRO A 8 -11.20 17.21 6.05
C PRO A 8 -9.96 18.11 6.13
N SER A 9 -9.09 17.88 7.12
CA SER A 9 -7.90 18.68 7.36
C SER A 9 -6.68 18.25 6.53
N LEU A 10 -6.70 17.03 5.97
CA LEU A 10 -5.59 16.50 5.18
C LEU A 10 -5.62 17.07 3.76
N GLN A 11 -4.61 17.86 3.42
CA GLN A 11 -4.47 18.51 2.11
C GLN A 11 -3.57 17.72 1.17
N THR A 12 -2.44 17.22 1.70
CA THR A 12 -1.43 16.51 0.92
C THR A 12 -0.96 15.26 1.63
N VAL A 13 -0.50 14.28 0.85
CA VAL A 13 0.19 13.09 1.35
C VAL A 13 1.39 12.82 0.46
N ASP A 14 2.55 12.64 1.10
CA ASP A 14 3.80 12.27 0.45
C ASP A 14 4.21 10.85 0.81
N HIS A 15 4.32 10.00 -0.19
CA HIS A 15 4.92 8.67 -0.06
C HIS A 15 6.31 8.69 -0.67
N LYS A 16 7.32 8.69 0.19
CA LYS A 16 8.74 8.64 -0.18
C LYS A 16 9.26 7.22 -0.01
N PHE A 17 9.71 6.60 -1.10
CA PHE A 17 10.29 5.27 -1.12
C PHE A 17 11.82 5.36 -1.08
N LEU A 18 12.43 4.52 -0.25
CA LEU A 18 13.88 4.43 -0.11
C LEU A 18 14.49 3.68 -1.31
N VAL A 19 15.78 3.93 -1.55
CA VAL A 19 16.53 3.19 -2.56
C VAL A 19 16.81 1.77 -2.04
N PRO A 20 16.57 0.72 -2.84
CA PRO A 20 16.86 -0.65 -2.44
C PRO A 20 18.36 -0.83 -2.13
N GLY A 21 18.69 -1.59 -1.09
CA GLY A 21 20.07 -1.94 -0.72
C GLY A 21 20.54 -1.50 0.67
N HIS A 22 19.78 -0.67 1.38
CA HIS A 22 20.17 -0.15 2.71
C HIS A 22 19.05 -0.16 3.76
N THR A 23 17.95 -0.90 3.52
CA THR A 23 16.81 -0.96 4.44
C THR A 23 16.95 -2.14 5.39
N HIS A 24 17.21 -1.88 6.66
CA HIS A 24 16.92 -2.83 7.74
C HIS A 24 15.49 -2.58 8.21
N MET A 25 14.58 -3.52 7.98
CA MET A 25 13.21 -3.36 8.45
C MET A 25 13.11 -3.89 9.88
N GLU A 26 12.43 -3.14 10.75
CA GLU A 26 12.18 -3.56 12.13
C GLU A 26 11.45 -4.92 12.21
N CYS A 27 10.62 -5.23 11.21
CA CYS A 27 9.91 -6.50 11.10
C CYS A 27 10.82 -7.71 10.86
N ASP A 28 12.06 -7.52 10.37
CA ASP A 28 13.00 -8.61 10.14
C ASP A 28 13.39 -9.32 11.45
N THR A 29 13.40 -8.56 12.56
CA THR A 29 13.65 -9.11 13.90
C THR A 29 12.51 -10.00 14.35
N ASP A 30 11.26 -9.55 14.17
CA ASP A 30 10.08 -10.32 14.54
C ASP A 30 9.94 -11.58 13.67
N HIS A 31 10.16 -11.48 12.35
CA HIS A 31 10.22 -12.62 11.45
C HIS A 31 11.27 -13.65 11.90
N SER A 32 12.47 -13.19 12.28
CA SER A 32 13.53 -14.07 12.79
C SER A 32 13.13 -14.82 14.06
N ILE A 33 12.34 -14.21 14.95
CA ILE A 33 11.83 -14.86 16.16
C ILE A 33 10.77 -15.91 15.80
N ILE A 34 9.83 -15.56 14.92
CA ILE A 34 8.77 -16.46 14.45
C ILE A 34 9.37 -17.69 13.77
N GLU A 35 10.34 -17.50 12.88
CA GLU A 35 11.04 -18.60 12.20
C GLU A 35 11.77 -19.53 13.18
N LYS A 36 12.47 -18.95 14.17
CA LYS A 36 13.13 -19.73 15.23
C LYS A 36 12.13 -20.55 16.06
N LYS A 37 10.95 -19.98 16.34
CA LYS A 37 9.88 -20.68 17.06
C LYS A 37 9.29 -21.80 16.19
N LYS A 38 9.02 -21.53 14.91
CA LYS A 38 8.51 -22.51 13.93
C LYS A 38 9.42 -23.71 13.76
N LYS A 39 10.74 -23.54 13.77
CA LYS A 39 11.69 -24.67 13.72
C LYS A 39 11.58 -25.64 14.91
N LYS A 40 11.01 -25.19 16.02
CA LYS A 40 10.82 -25.98 17.25
C LYS A 40 9.36 -26.34 17.52
N PHE A 41 8.48 -26.06 16.55
CA PHE A 41 7.05 -26.28 16.68
C PHE A 41 6.70 -27.56 15.96
N ASP A 42 6.36 -28.61 16.73
CA ASP A 42 6.13 -29.95 16.21
C ASP A 42 4.74 -30.14 15.57
N ILE A 43 3.84 -29.18 15.80
CA ILE A 43 2.48 -29.22 15.23
C ILE A 43 2.54 -28.72 13.78
N PRO A 44 2.01 -29.49 12.81
CA PRO A 44 1.97 -29.07 11.42
C PRO A 44 1.04 -27.85 11.27
N ILE A 45 1.54 -26.83 10.58
CA ILE A 45 0.78 -25.62 10.29
C ILE A 45 -0.02 -25.85 9.00
N SER A 46 -1.34 -25.96 9.11
CA SER A 46 -2.23 -26.25 7.97
C SER A 46 -3.23 -25.12 7.72
N HIS A 47 -3.57 -24.35 8.74
CA HIS A 47 -4.51 -23.23 8.66
C HIS A 47 -3.84 -21.91 9.09
N PRO A 48 -4.29 -20.75 8.56
CA PRO A 48 -3.82 -19.44 9.02
C PRO A 48 -3.96 -19.23 10.54
N HIS A 49 -4.95 -19.87 11.16
CA HIS A 49 -5.13 -19.86 12.60
C HIS A 49 -3.95 -20.49 13.35
N ASP A 50 -3.37 -21.58 12.82
CA ASP A 50 -2.21 -22.26 13.43
C ASP A 50 -0.99 -21.32 13.44
N TRP A 51 -0.81 -20.54 12.38
CA TRP A 51 0.19 -19.47 12.32
C TRP A 51 -0.07 -18.40 13.39
N ALA A 52 -1.33 -17.98 13.57
CA ALA A 52 -1.68 -17.01 14.60
C ALA A 52 -1.36 -17.52 16.01
N GLN A 53 -1.66 -18.79 16.31
CA GLN A 53 -1.33 -19.42 17.58
C GLN A 53 0.18 -19.49 17.81
N LEU A 54 0.97 -19.85 16.79
CA LEU A 54 2.42 -19.86 16.87
C LEU A 54 2.99 -18.47 17.15
N MET A 55 2.52 -17.44 16.43
CA MET A 55 2.97 -16.06 16.60
C MET A 55 2.64 -15.51 17.98
N ARG A 56 1.48 -15.85 18.57
CA ARG A 56 1.11 -15.47 19.95
C ARG A 56 2.09 -16.02 21.00
N GLN A 57 2.79 -17.11 20.70
CA GLN A 57 3.82 -17.69 21.57
C GLN A 57 5.22 -17.09 21.36
N CYS A 58 5.36 -16.11 20.46
CA CYS A 58 6.62 -15.43 20.16
C CYS A 58 6.77 -14.14 21.00
N GLY A 59 8.03 -13.71 21.19
CA GLY A 59 8.35 -12.51 21.97
C GLY A 59 8.41 -12.77 23.48
N ARG A 60 9.60 -13.07 24.00
CA ARG A 60 9.79 -13.38 25.44
C ARG A 60 9.55 -12.18 26.36
N LYS A 61 10.11 -11.02 26.01
CA LYS A 61 10.01 -9.78 26.81
C LYS A 61 8.83 -8.92 26.40
N LYS A 62 8.48 -8.96 25.11
CA LYS A 62 7.35 -8.26 24.52
C LYS A 62 6.58 -9.26 23.64
N PRO A 63 5.53 -9.90 24.18
CA PRO A 63 4.70 -10.80 23.39
C PRO A 63 4.11 -10.10 22.17
N MET A 64 4.01 -10.83 21.07
CA MET A 64 3.41 -10.30 19.84
C MET A 64 1.88 -10.23 19.98
N VAL A 65 1.29 -9.11 19.57
CA VAL A 65 -0.17 -8.97 19.46
C VAL A 65 -0.59 -9.42 18.07
N VAL A 66 -1.33 -10.53 18.00
CA VAL A 66 -1.75 -11.13 16.73
C VAL A 66 -3.25 -10.91 16.52
N ILE A 67 -3.56 -10.09 15.52
CA ILE A 67 -4.92 -9.79 15.08
C ILE A 67 -5.16 -10.57 13.79
N GLU A 68 -6.11 -11.52 13.84
CA GLU A 68 -6.55 -12.26 12.66
C GLU A 68 -7.51 -11.38 11.87
N GLN A 69 -7.29 -11.22 10.57
CA GLN A 69 -8.14 -10.44 9.69
C GLN A 69 -8.93 -11.34 8.74
N HIS A 70 -10.18 -10.97 8.48
CA HIS A 70 -11.09 -11.63 7.56
C HIS A 70 -11.20 -10.85 6.25
N CYS A 71 -11.76 -11.47 5.21
CA CYS A 71 -11.96 -10.80 3.91
C CYS A 71 -12.74 -9.48 4.02
N GLU A 72 -13.68 -9.40 4.96
CA GLU A 72 -14.50 -8.23 5.24
C GLU A 72 -13.71 -7.04 5.82
N ASP A 73 -12.53 -7.29 6.39
CA ASP A 73 -11.65 -6.24 6.91
C ASP A 73 -10.87 -5.50 5.80
N PHE A 74 -10.87 -6.05 4.58
CA PHE A 74 -10.15 -5.50 3.44
C PHE A 74 -11.11 -4.80 2.49
N PHE A 75 -10.64 -3.73 1.86
CA PHE A 75 -11.40 -3.03 0.82
C PHE A 75 -11.20 -3.70 -0.55
N ASP A 76 -12.28 -3.82 -1.35
CA ASP A 76 -12.23 -4.23 -2.75
C ASP A 76 -11.83 -3.05 -3.65
N PHE A 77 -10.55 -3.02 -4.03
CA PHE A 77 -10.00 -2.08 -5.01
C PHE A 77 -10.15 -2.56 -6.46
N ALA A 78 -10.49 -3.83 -6.69
CA ALA A 78 -10.62 -4.37 -8.05
C ALA A 78 -11.82 -3.74 -8.78
N GLY A 79 -12.91 -3.47 -8.06
CA GLY A 79 -14.06 -2.71 -8.57
C GLY A 79 -13.67 -1.31 -9.10
N LEU A 80 -12.78 -0.60 -8.39
CA LEU A 80 -12.29 0.71 -8.81
C LEU A 80 -11.47 0.63 -10.12
N TYR A 81 -10.71 -0.45 -10.30
CA TYR A 81 -9.94 -0.69 -11.53
C TYR A 81 -10.81 -1.06 -12.73
N LYS A 82 -11.85 -1.88 -12.52
CA LYS A 82 -12.81 -2.27 -13.58
C LYS A 82 -13.68 -1.08 -14.03
N GLY A 83 -13.95 -0.13 -13.14
CA GLY A 83 -14.79 1.04 -13.41
C GLY A 83 -14.03 2.24 -13.98
N PRO A 84 -13.79 3.30 -13.19
CA PRO A 84 -13.29 4.60 -13.65
C PRO A 84 -11.78 4.71 -13.85
N LEU A 85 -11.01 3.80 -13.25
CA LEU A 85 -9.56 3.90 -13.26
C LEU A 85 -8.97 3.12 -14.43
N GLN A 86 -7.86 3.60 -14.95
CA GLN A 86 -7.03 2.85 -15.90
C GLN A 86 -5.57 3.06 -15.56
N LEU A 87 -4.81 1.96 -15.54
CA LEU A 87 -3.36 2.04 -15.40
C LEU A 87 -2.77 2.72 -16.63
N ARG A 88 -1.97 3.76 -16.41
CA ARG A 88 -1.27 4.49 -17.47
C ARG A 88 0.16 3.99 -17.60
N LYS A 89 0.60 3.84 -18.86
CA LYS A 89 2.00 3.54 -19.21
C LYS A 89 2.81 4.81 -19.49
N GLU A 90 2.13 5.92 -19.69
CA GLU A 90 2.67 7.24 -20.01
C GLU A 90 2.05 8.27 -19.07
N ASP A 91 2.79 9.34 -18.80
CA ASP A 91 2.31 10.47 -18.01
C ASP A 91 1.46 11.43 -18.87
N SER A 92 1.09 12.56 -18.28
CA SER A 92 0.28 13.58 -18.96
C SER A 92 1.03 14.28 -20.10
N ASP A 93 2.36 14.16 -20.16
CA ASP A 93 3.22 14.72 -21.21
C ASP A 93 3.56 13.68 -22.30
N GLY A 94 2.98 12.48 -22.24
CA GLY A 94 3.26 11.38 -23.17
C GLY A 94 4.60 10.67 -22.93
N LYS A 95 5.28 10.95 -21.82
CA LYS A 95 6.55 10.29 -21.46
C LYS A 95 6.26 8.99 -20.72
N LYS A 96 6.98 7.93 -21.07
CA LYS A 96 6.86 6.62 -20.41
C LYS A 96 7.07 6.72 -18.89
N ILE A 97 6.22 6.03 -18.14
CA ILE A 97 6.32 5.91 -16.68
C ILE A 97 7.07 4.62 -16.36
N ARG A 98 8.18 4.76 -15.63
CA ARG A 98 8.93 3.64 -15.07
C ARG A 98 8.61 3.53 -13.58
N TRP A 99 7.55 2.79 -13.26
CA TRP A 99 7.03 2.66 -11.89
C TRP A 99 8.09 2.26 -10.85
N ARG A 100 9.05 1.41 -11.23
CA ARG A 100 10.14 0.95 -10.35
C ARG A 100 11.14 2.05 -9.97
N GLU A 101 11.24 3.11 -10.77
CA GLU A 101 12.20 4.20 -10.53
C GLU A 101 11.58 5.34 -9.71
N ILE A 102 10.26 5.31 -9.47
CA ILE A 102 9.56 6.33 -8.71
C ILE A 102 10.00 6.24 -7.25
N LYS A 103 10.48 7.36 -6.71
CA LYS A 103 10.91 7.48 -5.32
C LYS A 103 9.96 8.34 -4.49
N TRP A 104 9.12 9.14 -5.14
CA TRP A 104 8.21 10.03 -4.45
C TRP A 104 6.89 10.08 -5.21
N LEU A 105 5.82 9.68 -4.53
CA LEU A 105 4.44 9.91 -4.93
C LEU A 105 3.83 11.01 -4.05
N HIS A 106 3.31 12.05 -4.67
CA HIS A 106 2.66 13.18 -4.05
C HIS A 106 1.18 13.19 -4.45
N PHE A 107 0.32 13.35 -3.45
CA PHE A 107 -1.12 13.37 -3.60
C PHE A 107 -1.66 14.67 -3.03
N GLU A 108 -2.56 15.31 -3.77
CA GLU A 108 -3.22 16.55 -3.36
C GLU A 108 -4.73 16.36 -3.35
N ARG A 109 -5.41 17.00 -2.39
CA ARG A 109 -6.86 16.93 -2.22
C ARG A 109 -7.60 17.38 -3.48
N ASP A 110 -7.22 18.53 -4.02
CA ASP A 110 -7.94 19.19 -5.12
C ASP A 110 -7.71 18.51 -6.48
N HIS A 111 -6.67 17.67 -6.57
CA HIS A 111 -6.28 16.99 -7.81
C HIS A 111 -6.78 15.53 -7.91
N GLY A 112 -7.42 15.01 -6.86
CA GLY A 112 -8.22 13.78 -6.90
C GLY A 112 -7.48 12.55 -7.46
N PHE A 113 -7.72 12.24 -8.74
CA PHE A 113 -7.18 11.08 -9.49
C PHE A 113 -5.84 11.33 -10.17
N ASP A 114 -5.34 12.55 -10.09
CA ASP A 114 -4.04 12.91 -10.58
C ASP A 114 -3.02 12.59 -9.49
N ILE A 115 -1.99 11.84 -9.85
CA ILE A 115 -0.85 11.56 -8.98
C ILE A 115 0.34 12.33 -9.53
N PHE A 116 1.01 13.04 -8.65
CA PHE A 116 2.27 13.70 -8.92
C PHE A 116 3.40 12.76 -8.49
N PHE A 117 4.40 12.57 -9.33
CA PHE A 117 5.49 11.65 -9.03
C PHE A 117 6.83 12.15 -9.53
N LYS A 118 7.90 11.74 -8.84
CA LYS A 118 9.28 11.91 -9.33
C LYS A 118 10.17 10.73 -8.95
N THR A 119 11.24 10.57 -9.71
CA THR A 119 12.32 9.59 -9.46
C THR A 119 13.42 10.17 -8.56
N SER A 120 13.27 11.46 -8.26
CA SER A 120 13.93 12.31 -7.26
C SER A 120 13.57 12.04 -5.80
N LEU A 121 14.50 12.22 -4.86
CA LEU A 121 14.17 12.63 -3.47
C LEU A 121 14.54 14.10 -3.20
N LYS A 122 15.16 14.78 -4.17
CA LYS A 122 15.49 16.21 -4.07
C LYS A 122 14.22 17.04 -4.15
N GLU A 123 14.09 18.06 -3.32
CA GLU A 123 12.91 18.92 -3.29
C GLU A 123 12.78 19.74 -4.58
N GLU A 124 13.91 20.28 -5.07
CA GLU A 124 14.04 21.09 -6.29
C GLU A 124 13.53 20.39 -7.56
N ASP A 125 13.58 19.05 -7.60
CA ASP A 125 13.23 18.31 -8.81
C ASP A 125 11.72 18.37 -9.07
N PRO A 126 11.30 18.72 -10.30
CA PRO A 126 9.89 18.90 -10.62
C PRO A 126 9.14 17.55 -10.62
N PHE A 127 7.87 17.61 -10.23
CA PHE A 127 6.96 16.47 -10.33
C PHE A 127 6.44 16.31 -11.76
N ARG A 128 6.33 15.06 -12.20
CA ARG A 128 5.55 14.65 -13.37
C ARG A 128 4.14 14.27 -12.92
N LYS A 129 3.14 14.43 -13.79
CA LYS A 129 1.75 14.17 -13.45
C LYS A 129 1.17 13.01 -14.25
N VAL A 130 0.45 12.10 -13.60
CA VAL A 130 -0.32 11.04 -14.27
C VAL A 130 -1.76 11.03 -13.78
N SER A 131 -2.71 11.04 -14.72
CA SER A 131 -4.14 10.93 -14.42
C SER A 131 -4.66 9.51 -14.68
N PHE A 132 -5.22 8.89 -13.64
CA PHE A 132 -5.81 7.55 -13.75
C PHE A 132 -7.25 7.55 -14.28
N ARG A 133 -7.86 8.71 -14.51
CA ARG A 133 -9.22 8.80 -15.01
C ARG A 133 -9.34 8.20 -16.40
N ARG A 134 -10.32 7.31 -16.61
CA ARG A 134 -10.76 6.95 -17.96
C ARG A 134 -11.49 8.12 -18.60
N ARG A 135 -11.21 8.39 -19.88
CA ARG A 135 -11.92 9.43 -20.64
C ARG A 135 -13.38 9.00 -20.85
N GLY A 136 -14.31 9.96 -20.80
CA GLY A 136 -15.73 9.73 -21.12
C GLY A 136 -16.56 9.00 -20.07
N LYS A 137 -16.02 8.69 -18.88
CA LYS A 137 -16.80 8.18 -17.75
C LYS A 137 -17.02 9.28 -16.70
N SER A 138 -18.18 9.26 -16.04
CA SER A 138 -18.44 10.15 -14.91
C SER A 138 -17.37 9.94 -13.84
N THR A 139 -16.98 11.01 -13.15
CA THR A 139 -16.00 10.95 -12.06
C THR A 139 -16.67 10.24 -10.88
N PRO A 140 -16.31 9.00 -10.52
CA PRO A 140 -16.99 8.35 -9.41
C PRO A 140 -16.32 8.69 -8.08
N LEU A 141 -17.03 8.34 -7.01
CA LEU A 141 -16.48 8.31 -5.67
C LEU A 141 -15.36 7.27 -5.60
N LEU A 142 -14.21 7.68 -5.08
CA LEU A 142 -13.04 6.82 -4.82
C LEU A 142 -13.24 6.02 -3.52
N ARG A 143 -14.41 5.44 -3.36
CA ARG A 143 -14.75 4.62 -2.20
C ARG A 143 -14.69 3.17 -2.63
N PRO A 144 -13.63 2.43 -2.27
CA PRO A 144 -13.65 1.00 -2.47
C PRO A 144 -14.76 0.40 -1.59
N THR A 145 -15.40 -0.65 -2.09
CA THR A 145 -16.46 -1.35 -1.37
C THR A 145 -15.87 -2.39 -0.43
N ILE A 146 -16.65 -2.88 0.51
CA ILE A 146 -16.30 -4.11 1.22
C ILE A 146 -16.58 -5.29 0.26
N PRO A 147 -15.68 -6.29 0.14
CA PRO A 147 -15.92 -7.48 -0.64
C PRO A 147 -17.24 -8.14 -0.23
N THR A 148 -18.05 -8.51 -1.23
CA THR A 148 -19.21 -9.38 -1.01
C THR A 148 -18.74 -10.83 -1.10
N LEU A 149 -19.06 -11.63 -0.08
CA LEU A 149 -18.78 -13.07 -0.03
C LEU A 149 -19.59 -13.83 -1.09
#